data_AF-A0A6L3ZXX1-F1
#
_entry.id   AF-A0A6L3ZXX1-F1
#
_cell.length_a   1.000
_cell.length_b   1.000
_cell.length_c   1.000
_cell.angle_alpha   90.00
_cell.angle_beta   90.00
_cell.angle_gamma   90.00
#
_symmetry.space_group_name_H-M   'P 1'
#
loop_
_entity.id
_entity.type
_entity.pdbx_description
1 polymer ?
#
loop_
_entity_poly.entity_id
_entity_poly.type
_entity_poly.pdbx_seq_one_letter_code
_entity_poly.pdbx_strand_id
1 'polypeptide(L)' 'MKTVQSEKLFQKAQQLIPGGVNSPVRAFRSVGGTPRFIERGKGAYIWDVDGNQYIDYV' A
#
# COMPACT_ATOMS: atom_id res chain seq x y z
N MET A 1 9.12 -10.06 2.05
CA MET A 1 9.15 -8.59 2.14
C MET A 1 8.66 -8.17 3.51
N LYS A 2 9.19 -7.09 4.09
CA LYS A 2 8.69 -6.55 5.36
C LYS A 2 7.54 -5.60 5.06
N THR A 3 6.47 -5.66 5.84
CA THR A 3 5.21 -4.96 5.52
C THR A 3 4.59 -4.25 6.73
N VAL A 4 5.37 -4.11 7.80
CA VAL A 4 4.93 -3.70 9.14
C VAL A 4 4.40 -2.26 9.15
N GLN A 5 5.06 -1.34 8.42
CA GLN A 5 4.62 0.06 8.34
C GLN A 5 3.36 0.17 7.50
N SER A 6 3.28 -0.53 6.37
CA SER A 6 2.07 -0.58 5.55
C SER A 6 0.87 -1.14 6.33
N GLU A 7 1.07 -2.19 7.13
CA GLU A 7 0.02 -2.76 8.01
C GLU A 7 -0.46 -1.75 9.05
N LYS A 8 0.46 -1.09 9.74
CA LYS A 8 0.14 -0.07 10.76
C LYS A 8 -0.63 1.11 10.15
N LEU A 9 -0.19 1.60 8.99
CA LEU A 9 -0.86 2.70 8.29
C LEU A 9 -2.23 2.29 7.76
N PHE A 10 -2.38 1.06 7.23
CA PHE A 10 -3.66 0.57 6.75
C PHE A 10 -4.67 0.40 7.89
N GLN A 11 -4.25 -0.15 9.04
CA GLN A 11 -5.09 -0.24 10.24
C GLN A 11 -5.57 1.13 10.70
N LYS A 12 -4.69 2.15 10.70
CA LYS A 12 -5.06 3.53 11.02
C LYS A 12 -6.03 4.09 9.97
N ALA A 13 -5.78 3.85 8.69
CA ALA A 13 -6.62 4.36 7.60
C ALA A 13 -8.04 3.77 7.65
N GLN A 14 -8.19 2.50 8.03
CA GLN A 14 -9.50 1.85 8.20
C GLN A 14 -10.40 2.53 9.25
N GLN A 15 -9.80 3.23 10.23
CA GLN A 15 -10.54 4.01 11.23
C GLN A 15 -11.01 5.38 10.72
N LEU A 16 -10.49 5.83 9.58
CA LEU A 16 -10.66 7.22 9.10
C LEU A 16 -11.33 7.29 7.73
N ILE A 17 -11.15 6.27 6.89
CA ILE A 17 -11.59 6.23 5.51
C ILE A 17 -12.32 4.90 5.30
N PRO A 18 -13.52 4.88 4.67
CA PRO A 18 -14.23 3.63 4.40
C PRO A 18 -13.35 2.61 3.66
N GLY A 19 -13.14 1.44 4.28
CA GLY A 19 -12.27 0.40 3.73
C GLY A 19 -10.77 0.73 3.74
N GLY A 20 -10.36 1.81 4.42
CA GLY A 20 -8.97 2.26 4.53
C GLY A 20 -8.40 2.89 3.27
N VAL A 21 -9.22 3.20 2.26
CA VAL A 21 -8.77 3.67 0.94
C VAL A 21 -9.73 4.67 0.30
N ASN A 22 -9.18 5.57 -0.53
CA ASN A 22 -9.96 6.55 -1.31
C ASN A 22 -10.49 6.00 -2.65
N SER A 23 -10.15 4.76 -3.02
CA SER A 23 -10.68 4.08 -4.22
C SER A 23 -10.69 2.57 -3.97
N PRO A 24 -11.80 1.83 -4.23
CA PRO A 24 -11.97 0.44 -3.81
C PRO A 24 -10.87 -0.53 -4.25
N VAL A 25 -10.32 -0.36 -5.46
CA VAL A 25 -9.27 -1.24 -6.01
C VAL A 25 -8.02 -1.26 -5.12
N ARG A 26 -7.74 -0.16 -4.42
CA ARG A 26 -6.56 -0.02 -3.55
C ARG A 26 -6.64 -0.86 -2.27
N ALA A 27 -7.82 -1.40 -1.93
CA ALA A 27 -8.00 -2.21 -0.72
C ALA A 27 -7.55 -3.67 -0.87
N PHE A 28 -7.07 -4.09 -2.05
CA PHE A 28 -6.54 -5.44 -2.33
C PHE A 28 -7.54 -6.58 -2.07
N ARG A 29 -8.85 -6.30 -2.02
CA ARG A 29 -9.89 -7.28 -1.65
C ARG A 29 -9.88 -8.54 -2.51
N SER A 30 -9.56 -8.43 -3.80
CA SER A 30 -9.56 -9.55 -4.75
C SER A 30 -8.29 -10.41 -4.71
N VAL A 31 -7.17 -9.86 -4.21
CA VAL A 31 -5.86 -10.53 -4.20
C VAL A 31 -5.39 -10.89 -2.79
N GLY A 32 -6.06 -10.38 -1.77
CA GLY A 32 -5.70 -10.57 -0.38
C GLY A 32 -4.46 -9.79 0.07
N GLY A 33 -4.13 -9.92 1.35
CA GLY A 33 -3.00 -9.25 1.97
C GLY A 33 -3.24 -7.76 2.26
N THR A 34 -2.17 -7.09 2.71
CA THR A 34 -2.20 -5.66 3.06
C THR A 34 -1.78 -4.80 1.86
N PRO A 35 -2.54 -3.76 1.51
CA PRO A 35 -2.14 -2.78 0.49
C PRO A 35 -0.77 -2.15 0.79
N ARG A 36 0.04 -1.94 -0.25
CA ARG A 36 1.32 -1.24 -0.11
C ARG A 36 1.08 0.27 0.02
N PHE A 37 1.58 0.87 1.09
CA PHE A 37 1.65 2.33 1.19
C PHE A 37 2.92 2.81 0.49
N ILE A 38 2.77 3.56 -0.60
CA ILE A 38 3.91 3.99 -1.43
C ILE A 38 4.49 5.30 -0.88
N GLU A 39 5.80 5.32 -0.62
CA GLU A 39 6.52 6.49 -0.13
C GLU A 39 7.05 7.35 -1.27
N ARG A 40 7.63 6.72 -2.30
CA ARG A 40 8.27 7.44 -3.42
C ARG A 40 8.29 6.62 -4.71
N GLY A 41 8.45 7.33 -5.84
CA GLY A 41 8.66 6.75 -7.16
C GLY A 41 9.83 7.41 -7.90
N LYS A 42 10.50 6.67 -8.79
CA LYS A 42 11.59 7.16 -9.65
C LYS A 42 11.76 6.23 -10.85
N GLY A 43 11.57 6.78 -12.05
CA GLY A 43 11.63 5.97 -13.29
C GLY A 43 10.56 4.88 -13.26
N ALA A 44 10.94 3.66 -13.66
CA ALA A 44 10.05 2.48 -13.66
C ALA A 44 9.89 1.82 -12.28
N TYR A 45 10.26 2.49 -11.19
CA TYR A 45 10.27 1.90 -9.85
C TYR A 45 9.51 2.73 -8.83
N ILE A 46 8.86 2.04 -7.90
CA ILE A 46 8.26 2.60 -6.68
C ILE A 46 8.82 1.92 -5.45
N TRP A 47 8.79 2.63 -4.31
CA TRP A 47 9.19 2.12 -3.01
C TRP A 47 8.04 2.30 -2.03
N ASP A 48 7.70 1.23 -1.32
CA ASP A 48 6.76 1.33 -0.20
C ASP A 48 7.43 1.92 1.05
N VAL A 49 6.63 2.28 2.05
CA VAL A 49 7.06 2.81 3.35
C VAL A 49 7.90 1.83 4.18
N ASP A 50 7.98 0.57 3.76
CA ASP A 50 8.82 -0.46 4.37
C ASP A 50 10.19 -0.59 3.65
N GLY A 51 10.42 0.21 2.59
CA GLY A 51 11.64 0.24 1.79
C GLY A 51 11.69 -0.81 0.68
N ASN A 52 10.62 -1.55 0.42
CA ASN A 52 10.57 -2.54 -0.65
C ASN A 52 10.48 -1.83 -2.01
N GLN A 53 11.34 -2.21 -2.96
CA GLN A 53 11.31 -1.70 -4.32
C GLN A 53 10.48 -2.62 -5.22
N TYR A 54 9.67 -2.02 -6.09
CA TYR A 54 8.87 -2.70 -7.10
C TYR A 54 9.15 -2.10 -8.48
N ILE A 55 9.11 -2.93 -9.52
CA ILE A 55 8.92 -2.43 -10.89
C ILE A 55 7.45 -2.09 -11.04
N ASP A 56 7.14 -0.87 -11.45
CA ASP A 56 5.76 -0.38 -11.52
C ASP A 56 5.13 -0.67 -12.89
N TYR A 57 3.99 -1.36 -12.87
CA TYR A 57 3.19 -1.74 -14.04
C TYR A 57 1.73 -1.29 -13.91
N VAL A 58 1.42 -0.46 -12.90
CA VAL A 58 0.06 -0.05 -12.54
C VAL A 58 -0.39 1.16 -13.36
#